data_AF-A0A1B1A0F2-F1
#
_entry.id   AF-A0A1B1A0F2-F1
#
_cell.length_a   1.000
_cell.length_b   1.000
_cell.length_c   1.000
_cell.angle_alpha   90.00
_cell.angle_beta   90.00
_cell.angle_gamma   90.00
#
_symmetry.space_group_name_H-M   'P 1'
#
loop_
_entity.id
_entity.type
_entity.pdbx_description
1 polymer ?
#
loop_
_entity_poly.entity_id
_entity_poly.type
_entity_poly.pdbx_seq_one_letter_code
_entity_poly.pdbx_strand_id
1 'polypeptide(L)'
;MNFSKRIYLTTAFGVFVTSVAYAADPKEVGGFKLGSSFEAAQQHALGQGWELVPTLENLPGQWVVEGTNLSLFVCNGVVSSVHEKLEGDFEEFVALVFSMQLKFGKPDIQILSLSSGIGDISTIDARFDKGDGGATVQLQSLGGGRAFSVNHWMEIECQ
;
A
#
# COMPACT_ATOMS: atom_id res chain seq x y z
N MET A 1 -66.43 -12.55 -46.10
CA MET A 1 -65.43 -13.43 -46.75
C MET A 1 -64.07 -13.11 -46.16
N ASN A 2 -63.43 -14.12 -45.59
CA ASN A 2 -62.07 -14.10 -45.02
C ASN A 2 -61.03 -13.56 -46.02
N PHE A 3 -60.01 -12.85 -45.54
CA PHE A 3 -58.62 -13.29 -45.73
C PHE A 3 -57.68 -12.59 -44.73
N SER A 4 -57.08 -13.42 -43.88
CA SER A 4 -55.98 -13.13 -42.97
C SER A 4 -54.64 -13.17 -43.72
N LYS A 5 -53.68 -12.28 -43.40
CA LYS A 5 -52.22 -12.42 -43.59
C LYS A 5 -51.52 -11.28 -42.80
N ARG A 6 -50.88 -11.46 -41.63
CA ARG A 6 -49.66 -12.18 -41.18
C ARG A 6 -48.30 -11.47 -41.49
N ILE A 7 -47.60 -11.12 -40.37
CA ILE A 7 -46.13 -11.05 -40.11
C ILE A 7 -45.45 -9.72 -40.57
N TYR A 8 -44.56 -9.01 -39.86
CA TYR A 8 -43.46 -9.40 -38.94
C TYR A 8 -43.25 -8.40 -37.77
N LEU A 9 -43.21 -8.93 -36.55
CA LEU A 9 -42.58 -8.29 -35.38
C LEU A 9 -41.08 -8.63 -35.42
N THR A 10 -40.22 -7.64 -35.63
CA THR A 10 -38.79 -7.75 -35.35
C THR A 10 -38.52 -7.35 -33.91
N THR A 11 -38.45 -8.33 -33.01
CA THR A 11 -37.89 -8.17 -31.67
C THR A 11 -36.36 -8.18 -31.77
N ALA A 12 -35.75 -7.01 -31.64
CA ALA A 12 -34.31 -6.89 -31.46
C ALA A 12 -33.94 -7.34 -30.04
N PHE A 13 -33.23 -8.45 -29.92
CA PHE A 13 -32.57 -8.86 -28.68
C PHE A 13 -31.40 -7.91 -28.42
N GLY A 14 -31.60 -6.95 -27.52
CA GLY A 14 -30.52 -6.16 -26.96
C GLY A 14 -29.71 -7.03 -26.01
N VAL A 15 -28.51 -7.44 -26.44
CA VAL A 15 -27.52 -8.07 -25.56
C VAL A 15 -26.97 -6.96 -24.66
N PHE A 16 -27.41 -6.91 -23.41
CA PHE A 16 -26.75 -6.13 -22.38
C PHE A 16 -25.42 -6.81 -22.06
N VAL A 17 -24.35 -6.30 -22.66
CA VAL A 17 -22.98 -6.62 -22.24
C VAL A 17 -22.80 -5.93 -20.90
N THR A 18 -23.03 -6.64 -19.80
CA THR A 18 -22.61 -6.19 -18.47
C THR A 18 -21.10 -6.20 -18.45
N SER A 19 -20.49 -5.02 -18.62
CA SER A 19 -19.09 -4.82 -18.33
C SER A 19 -18.87 -5.11 -16.84
N VAL A 20 -18.37 -6.31 -16.53
CA VAL A 20 -17.78 -6.58 -15.22
C VAL A 20 -16.52 -5.73 -15.19
N ALA A 21 -16.59 -4.58 -14.53
CA ALA A 21 -15.41 -3.83 -14.16
C ALA A 21 -14.62 -4.73 -13.20
N TYR A 22 -13.60 -5.39 -13.73
CA TYR A 22 -12.57 -6.03 -12.92
C TYR A 22 -11.89 -4.89 -12.16
N ALA A 23 -12.34 -4.60 -10.94
CA ALA A 23 -11.54 -3.83 -10.01
C ALA A 23 -10.22 -4.60 -9.87
N ALA A 24 -9.12 -4.00 -10.31
CA ALA A 24 -7.80 -4.58 -10.14
C ALA A 24 -7.65 -4.91 -8.65
N ASP A 25 -7.41 -6.18 -8.33
CA ASP A 25 -7.31 -6.62 -6.95
C ASP A 25 -6.22 -5.77 -6.27
N PRO A 26 -6.53 -5.04 -5.18
CA PRO A 26 -5.55 -4.22 -4.50
C PRO A 26 -4.33 -5.08 -4.16
N LYS A 27 -3.17 -4.66 -4.68
CA LYS A 27 -1.92 -5.40 -4.55
C LYS A 27 -1.62 -5.64 -3.06
N GLU A 28 -1.48 -6.90 -2.66
CA GLU A 28 -1.03 -7.26 -1.32
C GLU A 28 0.42 -6.81 -1.11
N VAL A 29 0.66 -6.18 0.04
CA VAL A 29 1.97 -5.67 0.49
C VAL A 29 2.31 -6.40 1.77
N GLY A 30 3.39 -7.19 1.76
CA GLY A 30 3.74 -8.02 2.92
C GLY A 30 2.62 -9.00 3.33
N GLY A 31 1.76 -9.42 2.40
CA GLY A 31 0.57 -10.24 2.66
C GLY A 31 -0.67 -9.47 3.12
N PHE A 32 -0.53 -8.18 3.45
CA PHE A 32 -1.66 -7.34 3.88
C PHE A 32 -2.23 -6.53 2.72
N LYS A 33 -3.55 -6.34 2.73
CA LYS A 33 -4.28 -5.60 1.71
C LYS A 33 -4.65 -4.20 2.20
N LEU A 34 -4.14 -3.16 1.54
CA LEU A 34 -4.55 -1.78 1.81
C LEU A 34 -6.06 -1.61 1.57
N GLY A 35 -6.71 -0.83 2.43
CA GLY A 35 -8.16 -0.60 2.43
C GLY A 35 -8.99 -1.76 2.97
N SER A 36 -8.37 -2.89 3.33
CA SER A 36 -9.08 -3.97 4.02
C SER A 36 -9.37 -3.61 5.47
N SER A 37 -10.39 -4.24 6.07
CA SER A 37 -10.69 -4.05 7.49
C SER A 37 -9.54 -4.56 8.37
N PHE A 38 -9.35 -3.94 9.53
CA PHE A 38 -8.38 -4.41 10.51
C PHE A 38 -8.69 -5.84 10.96
N GLU A 39 -9.97 -6.21 11.08
CA GLU A 39 -10.38 -7.58 11.37
C GLU A 39 -9.88 -8.57 10.31
N ALA A 40 -9.94 -8.23 9.02
CA ALA A 40 -9.40 -9.07 7.95
C ALA A 40 -7.88 -9.21 8.07
N ALA A 41 -7.17 -8.15 8.43
CA ALA A 41 -5.73 -8.19 8.69
C ALA A 41 -5.40 -9.08 9.90
N GLN A 42 -6.20 -9.04 10.97
CA GLN A 42 -6.04 -9.93 12.12
C GLN A 42 -6.24 -11.39 11.74
N GLN A 43 -7.28 -11.71 10.97
CA GLN A 43 -7.52 -13.07 10.49
C GLN A 43 -6.37 -13.55 9.58
N HIS A 44 -5.85 -12.68 8.72
CA HIS A 44 -4.68 -13.00 7.89
C HIS A 44 -3.45 -13.30 8.76
N ALA A 45 -3.12 -12.43 9.71
CA ALA A 45 -1.99 -12.62 10.62
C ALA A 45 -2.11 -13.94 11.40
N LEU A 46 -3.29 -14.22 11.98
CA LEU A 46 -3.56 -15.48 12.66
C LEU A 46 -3.37 -16.70 11.75
N GLY A 47 -3.82 -16.60 10.49
CA GLY A 47 -3.64 -17.65 9.49
C GLY A 47 -2.18 -17.91 9.12
N GLN A 48 -1.31 -16.91 9.25
CA GLN A 48 0.15 -17.04 9.08
C GLN A 48 0.90 -17.40 10.37
N GLY A 49 0.19 -17.52 11.50
CA GLY A 49 0.80 -17.71 12.82
C GLY A 49 1.52 -16.46 13.34
N TRP A 50 1.15 -15.28 12.85
CA TRP A 50 1.65 -13.98 13.31
C TRP A 50 0.70 -13.33 14.31
N GLU A 51 1.25 -12.44 15.12
CA GLU A 51 0.49 -11.65 16.09
C GLU A 51 0.59 -10.15 15.76
N LEU A 52 -0.55 -9.45 15.81
CA LEU A 52 -0.60 -7.99 15.66
C LEU A 52 -0.65 -7.35 17.03
N VAL A 53 0.43 -6.66 17.40
CA VAL A 53 0.60 -6.03 18.72
C VAL A 53 0.64 -4.51 18.56
N PRO A 54 -0.11 -3.74 19.37
CA PRO A 54 -0.06 -2.29 19.31
C PRO A 54 1.34 -1.79 19.69
N THR A 55 1.91 -0.89 18.90
CA THR A 55 3.31 -0.46 19.07
C THR A 55 3.52 0.35 20.35
N LEU A 56 2.56 1.20 20.71
CA LEU A 56 2.59 2.09 21.87
C LEU A 56 1.15 2.51 22.22
N GLU A 57 0.80 2.60 23.51
CA GLU A 57 -0.55 2.99 23.95
C GLU A 57 -0.96 4.42 23.50
N ASN A 58 0.01 5.29 23.21
CA ASN A 58 -0.21 6.69 22.84
C ASN A 58 -0.09 6.99 21.34
N LEU A 59 0.19 5.98 20.50
CA LEU A 59 0.21 6.12 19.04
C LEU A 59 -0.95 5.29 18.46
N PRO A 60 -2.17 5.85 18.43
CA PRO A 60 -3.34 5.11 17.99
C PRO A 60 -3.17 4.65 16.54
N GLY A 61 -3.61 3.43 16.26
CA GLY A 61 -3.60 2.88 14.91
C GLY A 61 -2.28 2.25 14.48
N GLN A 62 -1.19 2.32 15.25
CA GLN A 62 0.07 1.66 14.88
C GLN A 62 0.18 0.25 15.46
N TRP A 63 0.41 -0.73 14.59
CA TRP A 63 0.51 -2.14 14.94
C TRP A 63 1.79 -2.74 14.38
N VAL A 64 2.51 -3.50 15.19
CA VAL A 64 3.65 -4.33 14.75
C VAL A 64 3.14 -5.75 14.50
N VAL A 65 3.63 -6.37 13.44
CA VAL A 65 3.43 -7.80 13.19
C VAL A 65 4.61 -8.54 13.83
N GLU A 66 4.40 -9.13 15.01
CA GLU A 66 5.47 -9.75 15.79
C GLU A 66 6.19 -10.85 15.03
N GLY A 67 7.53 -10.90 15.18
CA GLY A 67 8.38 -11.86 14.50
C GLY A 67 8.63 -11.56 13.02
N THR A 68 8.14 -10.43 12.50
CA THR A 68 8.34 -10.01 11.11
C THR A 68 8.98 -8.62 11.02
N ASN A 69 9.26 -8.19 9.81
CA ASN A 69 9.72 -6.84 9.48
C ASN A 69 8.56 -5.88 9.13
N LEU A 70 7.31 -6.27 9.40
CA LEU A 70 6.11 -5.54 9.00
C LEU A 70 5.48 -4.77 10.17
N SER A 71 4.94 -3.59 9.85
CA SER A 71 4.00 -2.89 10.70
C SER A 71 2.85 -2.30 9.86
N LEU A 72 1.71 -2.12 10.50
CA LEU A 72 0.49 -1.60 9.89
C LEU A 72 0.11 -0.27 10.54
N PHE A 73 -0.43 0.63 9.74
CA PHE A 73 -1.18 1.77 10.24
C PHE A 73 -2.67 1.58 9.92
N VAL A 74 -3.49 1.54 10.96
CA VAL A 74 -4.93 1.35 10.92
C VAL A 74 -5.62 2.66 11.21
N CYS A 75 -6.44 3.09 10.26
CA CYS A 75 -7.17 4.35 10.31
C CYS A 75 -8.64 4.06 10.06
N ASN A 76 -9.55 4.56 10.90
CA ASN A 76 -11.01 4.30 10.80
C ASN A 76 -11.36 2.80 10.65
N GLY A 77 -10.59 1.92 11.31
CA GLY A 77 -10.79 0.46 11.25
C GLY A 77 -10.31 -0.22 9.96
N VAL A 78 -9.62 0.49 9.06
CA VAL A 78 -9.04 -0.08 7.84
C VAL A 78 -7.52 0.03 7.82
N VAL A 79 -6.84 -0.91 7.15
CA VAL A 79 -5.40 -0.87 6.95
C VAL A 79 -5.08 0.22 5.92
N SER A 80 -4.58 1.35 6.41
CA SER A 80 -4.26 2.53 5.61
C SER A 80 -2.81 2.58 5.13
N SER A 81 -1.89 1.94 5.86
CA SER A 81 -0.53 1.73 5.38
C SER A 81 0.07 0.42 5.87
N VAL A 82 1.02 -0.09 5.09
CA VAL A 82 1.87 -1.22 5.43
C VAL A 82 3.31 -0.77 5.28
N HIS A 83 4.04 -0.78 6.38
CA HIS A 83 5.45 -0.47 6.44
C HIS A 83 6.26 -1.75 6.56
N GLU A 84 7.32 -1.85 5.77
CA GLU A 84 8.24 -2.97 5.76
C GLU A 84 9.66 -2.46 5.97
N LYS A 85 10.31 -2.95 7.02
CA LYS A 85 11.73 -2.73 7.24
C LYS A 85 12.52 -3.67 6.32
N LEU A 86 13.46 -3.12 5.58
CA LEU A 86 14.29 -3.84 4.63
C LEU A 86 15.72 -3.95 5.16
N GLU A 87 16.41 -4.99 4.74
CA GLU A 87 17.86 -5.11 4.92
C GLU A 87 18.55 -4.65 3.64
N GLY A 88 19.68 -3.95 3.78
CA GLY A 88 20.44 -3.43 2.66
C GLY A 88 21.10 -2.08 2.95
N ASP A 89 21.87 -1.60 1.99
CA ASP A 89 22.55 -0.32 2.02
C ASP A 89 22.06 0.63 0.93
N PHE A 90 22.92 1.58 0.54
CA PHE A 90 22.58 2.57 -0.46
C PHE A 90 22.38 1.95 -1.85
N GLU A 91 23.09 0.88 -2.19
CA GLU A 91 22.94 0.17 -3.45
C GLU A 91 21.57 -0.52 -3.54
N GLU A 92 21.13 -1.22 -2.49
CA GLU A 92 19.78 -1.80 -2.44
C GLU A 92 18.68 -0.73 -2.48
N PHE A 93 18.89 0.41 -1.80
CA PHE A 93 17.99 1.55 -1.89
C PHE A 93 17.86 2.05 -3.33
N VAL A 94 18.98 2.33 -4.00
CA VAL A 94 18.98 2.84 -5.38
C VAL A 94 18.36 1.83 -6.34
N ALA A 95 18.66 0.55 -6.18
CA ALA A 95 18.08 -0.52 -7.00
C ALA A 95 16.55 -0.58 -6.85
N LEU A 96 16.04 -0.50 -5.61
CA LEU A 96 14.60 -0.49 -5.35
C LEU A 96 13.93 0.76 -5.93
N VAL A 97 14.49 1.94 -5.69
CA VAL A 97 13.98 3.21 -6.24
C VAL A 97 13.95 3.17 -7.76
N PHE A 98 15.01 2.67 -8.41
CA PHE A 98 15.06 2.54 -9.86
C PHE A 98 14.00 1.57 -10.39
N SER A 99 13.85 0.41 -9.75
CA SER A 99 12.80 -0.56 -10.10
C SER A 99 11.40 0.03 -9.98
N MET A 100 11.12 0.77 -8.90
CA MET A 100 9.85 1.46 -8.71
C MET A 100 9.66 2.60 -9.72
N GLN A 101 10.73 3.31 -10.10
CA GLN A 101 10.67 4.35 -11.12
C GLN A 101 10.30 3.81 -12.50
N LEU A 102 10.80 2.64 -12.89
CA LEU A 102 10.39 1.98 -14.13
C LEU A 102 8.89 1.65 -14.14
N LYS A 103 8.32 1.35 -12.96
CA LYS A 103 6.92 0.94 -12.82
C LYS A 103 5.95 2.10 -12.64
N PHE A 104 6.33 3.11 -11.86
CA PHE A 104 5.43 4.17 -11.39
C PHE A 104 5.81 5.56 -11.90
N GLY A 105 6.91 5.68 -12.65
CA GLY A 105 7.43 6.96 -13.10
C GLY A 105 8.33 7.61 -12.08
N LYS A 106 8.69 8.88 -12.34
CA LYS A 106 9.69 9.60 -11.54
C LYS A 106 9.17 9.83 -10.10
N PRO A 107 9.95 9.49 -9.07
CA PRO A 107 9.58 9.82 -7.69
C PRO A 107 9.86 11.30 -7.38
N ASP A 108 9.17 11.79 -6.36
CA ASP A 108 9.59 12.97 -5.63
C ASP A 108 10.64 12.57 -4.59
N ILE A 109 11.83 13.15 -4.71
CA ILE A 109 12.98 12.83 -3.85
C ILE A 109 13.22 13.97 -2.87
N GLN A 110 13.28 13.64 -1.59
CA GLN A 110 13.69 14.56 -0.53
C GLN A 110 14.94 14.03 0.16
N ILE A 111 15.93 14.89 0.32
CA ILE A 111 17.17 14.58 1.03
C ILE A 111 17.29 15.60 2.16
N LEU A 112 17.40 15.10 3.38
CA LEU A 112 17.59 15.92 4.56
C LEU A 112 18.83 15.42 5.30
N SER A 113 19.71 16.35 5.67
CA SER A 113 20.86 16.09 6.53
C SER A 113 20.91 17.16 7.62
N LEU A 114 20.95 16.71 8.87
CA LEU A 114 20.92 17.55 10.06
C LEU A 114 22.07 17.14 10.98
N SER A 115 22.99 18.07 11.21
CA SER A 115 24.02 17.89 12.23
C SER A 115 23.45 18.19 13.61
N SER A 116 23.71 17.29 14.55
CA SER A 116 23.35 17.43 15.96
C SER A 116 24.58 17.23 16.84
N GLY A 117 24.49 17.62 18.12
CA GLY A 117 25.57 17.40 19.08
C GLY A 117 25.93 15.92 19.31
N ILE A 118 25.12 14.98 18.82
CA ILE A 118 25.31 13.53 18.93
C ILE A 118 25.65 12.87 17.58
N GLY A 119 25.86 13.65 16.51
CA GLY A 119 26.20 13.17 15.17
C GLY A 119 25.27 13.69 14.08
N ASP A 120 25.50 13.25 12.85
CA ASP A 120 24.65 13.59 11.70
C ASP A 120 23.49 12.61 11.57
N ILE A 121 22.30 13.19 11.33
CA ILE A 121 21.09 12.46 10.95
C ILE A 121 20.85 12.75 9.48
N SER A 122 20.79 11.73 8.64
CA SER A 122 20.50 11.90 7.22
C SER A 122 19.36 10.99 6.79
N THR A 123 18.46 11.48 5.96
CA THR A 123 17.40 10.68 5.34
C THR A 123 17.29 11.00 3.85
N ILE A 124 17.01 9.97 3.07
CA ILE A 124 16.65 10.05 1.66
C ILE A 124 15.30 9.38 1.52
N ASP A 125 14.31 10.14 1.11
CA ASP A 125 12.96 9.67 0.87
C ASP A 125 12.66 9.76 -0.63
N ALA A 126 12.25 8.66 -1.23
CA ALA A 126 11.76 8.60 -2.61
C ALA A 126 10.27 8.22 -2.59
N ARG A 127 9.40 9.19 -2.89
CA ARG A 127 7.95 9.06 -2.86
C ARG A 127 7.40 8.85 -4.26
N PHE A 128 6.52 7.85 -4.40
CA PHE A 128 5.83 7.49 -5.62
C PHE A 128 4.32 7.57 -5.37
N ASP A 129 3.68 8.64 -5.82
CA ASP A 129 2.22 8.78 -5.75
C ASP A 129 1.53 7.95 -6.84
N LYS A 130 0.39 7.36 -6.50
CA LYS A 130 -0.39 6.45 -7.34
C LYS A 130 -1.87 6.63 -7.03
N GLY A 131 -2.61 7.33 -7.89
CA GLY A 131 -4.07 7.42 -7.75
C GLY A 131 -4.48 7.85 -6.34
N ASP A 132 -5.10 6.93 -5.61
CA ASP A 132 -5.61 7.06 -4.24
C ASP A 132 -4.59 6.67 -3.15
N GLY A 133 -3.29 6.72 -3.44
CA GLY A 133 -2.26 6.28 -2.51
C GLY A 133 -0.84 6.44 -3.05
N GLY A 134 0.07 5.61 -2.55
CA GLY A 134 1.45 5.64 -3.01
C GLY A 134 2.38 4.69 -2.26
N ALA A 135 3.68 4.91 -2.48
CA ALA A 135 4.73 4.23 -1.77
C ALA A 135 5.90 5.17 -1.52
N THR A 136 6.50 5.09 -0.34
CA THR A 136 7.72 5.83 0.01
C THR A 136 8.82 4.84 0.34
N VAL A 137 9.94 4.93 -0.35
CA VAL A 137 11.17 4.21 -0.02
C VAL A 137 12.07 5.15 0.76
N GLN A 138 12.54 4.74 1.94
CA GLN A 138 13.33 5.58 2.83
C GLN A 138 14.63 4.88 3.21
N LEU A 139 15.74 5.63 3.11
CA LEU A 139 17.03 5.27 3.68
C LEU A 139 17.45 6.33 4.69
N GLN A 140 17.63 5.93 5.94
CA GLN A 140 17.99 6.79 7.05
C GLN A 140 19.33 6.36 7.67
N SER A 141 20.14 7.34 8.07
CA SER A 141 21.33 7.19 8.89
C SER A 141 21.12 7.97 10.19
N LEU A 142 21.24 7.29 11.34
CA LEU A 142 21.08 7.83 12.69
C LEU A 142 22.25 7.40 13.55
N GLY A 143 23.15 8.33 13.89
CA GLY A 143 24.26 8.04 14.81
C GLY A 143 25.17 6.89 14.35
N GLY A 144 25.32 6.71 13.03
CA GLY A 144 26.09 5.61 12.42
C GLY A 144 25.30 4.33 12.15
N GLY A 145 24.10 4.18 12.71
CA GLY A 145 23.14 3.13 12.35
C GLY A 145 22.39 3.48 11.07
N ARG A 146 22.03 2.46 10.27
CA ARG A 146 21.25 2.63 9.05
C ARG A 146 19.90 1.92 9.15
N ALA A 147 18.86 2.57 8.65
CA ALA A 147 17.52 2.00 8.52
C ALA A 147 17.06 2.15 7.07
N PHE A 148 16.61 1.06 6.47
CA PHE A 148 16.06 1.01 5.13
C PHE A 148 14.64 0.47 5.22
N SER A 149 13.68 1.11 4.54
CA SER A 149 12.29 0.69 4.60
C SER A 149 11.50 1.12 3.37
N VAL A 150 10.34 0.49 3.20
CA VAL A 150 9.30 0.91 2.27
C VAL A 150 7.97 0.99 3.00
N ASN A 151 7.23 2.07 2.78
CA ASN A 151 5.86 2.22 3.25
C ASN A 151 4.92 2.34 2.06
N HIS A 152 3.94 1.45 1.97
CA HIS A 152 2.84 1.55 1.02
C HIS A 152 1.61 2.09 1.73
N TRP A 153 0.92 3.04 1.14
CA TRP A 153 -0.17 3.75 1.79
C TRP A 153 -1.30 4.11 0.83
N MET A 154 -2.47 4.37 1.38
CA MET A 154 -3.61 4.97 0.70
C MET A 154 -3.94 6.33 1.30
N GLU A 155 -4.48 7.25 0.49
CA GLU A 155 -5.01 8.53 0.96
C GLU A 155 -6.31 8.28 1.71
N ILE A 156 -6.28 8.53 3.03
CA ILE A 156 -7.45 8.48 3.89
C ILE A 156 -7.30 9.53 4.98
N GLU A 157 -8.41 10.19 5.32
CA GLU A 157 -8.46 11.11 6.46
C GLU A 157 -8.77 10.33 7.74
N CYS A 158 -7.85 10.39 8.71
CA CYS A 158 -8.04 9.82 10.03
C CYS A 158 -8.71 10.84 10.95
N GLN A 159 -9.77 10.42 11.64
CA GLN A 159 -10.50 11.25 12.61
C GLN A 159 -9.94 11.10 14.02
#